data_AF-A0A1V0NC69-F1
#
_entry.id   AF-A0A1V0NC69-F1
#
_cell.length_a   1.000
_cell.length_b   1.000
_cell.length_c   1.000
_cell.angle_alpha   90.00
_cell.angle_beta   90.00
_cell.angle_gamma   90.00
#
_symmetry.space_group_name_H-M   'P 1'
#
loop_
_entity.id
_entity.type
_entity.pdbx_description
1 polymer ?
#
loop_
_entity_poly.entity_id
_entity_poly.type
_entity_poly.pdbx_seq_one_letter_code
_entity_poly.pdbx_strand_id
1 'polypeptide(L)'
;MTKESFQINVISTVAIGMAIQLNGVSAGAAAMGVAATTVVLVVNSWKVNKPGVTLAIALGAMKMMMPNLFRKPIILVPCLFTAIISAIPVALFSVSGTPASAGFGLVGLVGPLASLDAGLSIILLLISWFVVPIVAAFVGQILFEKILKLYDRKDVFEFLG
;
A
#
# COMPACT_ATOMS: atom_id res chain seq x y z
N MET A 1 -13.14 -30.78 14.49
CA MET A 1 -12.23 -29.63 14.69
C MET A 1 -10.93 -29.92 13.95
N THR A 2 -10.98 -29.86 12.62
CA THR A 2 -9.88 -30.20 11.73
C THR A 2 -10.11 -29.49 10.39
N LYS A 3 -9.00 -29.04 9.78
CA LYS A 3 -8.82 -28.52 8.40
C LYS A 3 -8.67 -26.98 8.28
N GLU A 4 -7.44 -26.60 7.92
CA GLU A 4 -7.12 -25.53 6.95
C GLU A 4 -6.95 -24.06 7.39
N SER A 5 -6.83 -23.75 8.68
CA SER A 5 -6.66 -22.34 9.12
C SER A 5 -5.24 -21.75 8.98
N PHE A 6 -4.23 -22.49 8.49
CA PHE A 6 -2.82 -22.07 8.56
C PHE A 6 -2.12 -21.84 7.19
N GLN A 7 -2.77 -22.10 6.06
CA GLN A 7 -2.09 -22.11 4.74
C GLN A 7 -2.40 -20.93 3.82
N ILE A 8 -2.99 -19.84 4.32
CA ILE A 8 -2.82 -18.53 3.68
C ILE A 8 -1.60 -17.85 4.31
N ASN A 9 -0.43 -18.49 4.22
CA ASN A 9 0.80 -17.76 4.45
C ASN A 9 0.91 -16.76 3.30
N VAL A 10 0.50 -15.53 3.57
CA VAL A 10 0.78 -14.38 2.71
C VAL A 10 2.27 -14.44 2.40
N ILE A 11 2.61 -14.86 1.19
CA ILE A 11 3.99 -14.93 0.74
C ILE A 11 4.54 -13.53 0.94
N SER A 12 5.68 -13.42 1.62
CA SER A 12 6.29 -12.12 1.89
C SER A 12 6.50 -11.41 0.55
N THR A 13 5.89 -10.23 0.38
CA THR A 13 6.05 -9.39 -0.80
C THR A 13 7.52 -9.05 -1.05
N VAL A 14 8.30 -8.95 0.04
CA VAL A 14 9.75 -8.77 0.01
C VAL A 14 10.46 -10.00 -0.56
N ALA A 15 10.04 -11.21 -0.16
CA ALA A 15 10.63 -12.44 -0.66
C ALA A 15 10.37 -12.61 -2.17
N ILE A 16 9.18 -12.23 -2.65
CA ILE A 16 8.88 -12.20 -4.08
C ILE A 16 9.81 -11.19 -4.76
N GLY A 17 9.87 -9.95 -4.28
CA GLY A 17 10.73 -8.91 -4.87
C GLY A 17 12.22 -9.29 -4.93
N MET A 18 12.72 -10.01 -3.94
CA MET A 18 14.07 -10.58 -3.93
C MET A 18 14.23 -11.74 -4.92
N ALA A 19 13.24 -12.63 -5.04
CA ALA A 19 13.29 -13.77 -5.96
C ALA A 19 13.31 -13.35 -7.43
N ILE A 20 12.56 -12.31 -7.81
CA ILE A 20 12.58 -11.70 -9.15
C ILE A 20 13.69 -10.65 -9.33
N GLN A 21 14.51 -10.41 -8.30
CA GLN A 21 15.61 -9.43 -8.31
C GLN A 21 15.16 -8.04 -8.80
N LEU A 22 14.04 -7.54 -8.28
CA LEU A 22 13.58 -6.19 -8.59
C LEU A 22 14.65 -5.17 -8.19
N ASN A 23 15.23 -4.47 -9.17
CA ASN A 23 16.31 -3.51 -8.95
C ASN A 23 16.03 -2.17 -9.64
N GLY A 24 16.59 -1.10 -9.08
CA GLY A 24 16.44 0.25 -9.58
C GLY A 24 15.00 0.74 -9.56
N VAL A 25 14.53 1.33 -10.66
CA VAL A 25 13.20 1.96 -10.78
C VAL A 25 12.06 0.95 -10.58
N SER A 26 12.26 -0.31 -10.95
CA SER A 26 11.26 -1.38 -10.78
C SER A 26 10.97 -1.68 -9.30
N ALA A 27 12.00 -1.69 -8.46
CA ALA A 27 11.87 -1.86 -7.02
C ALA A 27 11.18 -0.66 -6.37
N GLY A 28 11.54 0.56 -6.79
CA GLY A 28 10.89 1.79 -6.32
C GLY A 28 9.41 1.84 -6.71
N ALA A 29 9.05 1.39 -7.92
CA ALA A 29 7.66 1.32 -8.37
C ALA A 29 6.84 0.33 -7.55
N ALA A 30 7.40 -0.86 -7.27
CA ALA A 30 6.76 -1.85 -6.40
C ALA A 30 6.55 -1.32 -4.97
N ALA A 31 7.60 -0.71 -4.39
CA ALA A 31 7.53 -0.15 -3.04
C ALA A 31 6.48 0.97 -2.93
N MET A 32 6.37 1.81 -3.96
CA MET A 32 5.37 2.87 -4.06
C MET A 32 3.94 2.33 -4.22
N GLY A 33 3.73 1.26 -4.99
CA GLY A 33 2.43 0.60 -5.08
C GLY A 33 1.96 0.02 -3.75
N VAL A 34 2.88 -0.59 -2.99
CA VAL A 34 2.60 -1.06 -1.62
C VAL A 34 2.28 0.13 -0.72
N ALA A 35 3.06 1.21 -0.77
CA ALA A 35 2.81 2.43 0.00
C ALA A 35 1.45 3.06 -0.29
N ALA A 36 1.08 3.24 -1.56
CA ALA A 36 -0.22 3.78 -1.96
C ALA A 36 -1.38 2.93 -1.42
N THR A 37 -1.24 1.60 -1.52
CA THR A 37 -2.20 0.65 -0.96
C THR A 37 -2.32 0.80 0.56
N THR A 38 -1.20 0.89 1.28
CA THR A 38 -1.19 1.12 2.73
C THR A 38 -1.95 2.40 3.09
N VAL A 39 -1.67 3.50 2.38
CA VAL A 39 -2.31 4.80 2.65
C VAL A 39 -3.82 4.72 2.41
N VAL A 40 -4.27 4.08 1.33
CA VAL A 40 -5.71 3.87 1.08
C VAL A 40 -6.37 3.07 2.21
N LEU A 41 -5.73 1.99 2.66
CA LEU A 41 -6.24 1.17 3.76
C LEU A 41 -6.28 1.95 5.08
N VAL A 42 -5.24 2.75 5.38
CA VAL A 42 -5.18 3.59 6.58
C VAL A 42 -6.27 4.66 6.56
N VAL A 43 -6.43 5.39 5.45
CA VAL A 43 -7.41 6.48 5.33
C VAL A 43 -8.84 5.93 5.39
N ASN A 44 -9.11 4.76 4.79
CA ASN A 44 -10.40 4.10 4.91
C ASN A 44 -10.63 3.50 6.31
N SER A 45 -9.60 2.91 6.93
CA SER A 45 -9.66 2.37 8.28
C SER A 45 -9.89 3.45 9.33
N TRP A 46 -9.34 4.66 9.16
CA TRP A 46 -9.45 5.75 10.13
C TRP A 46 -10.91 6.08 10.47
N LYS A 47 -11.80 6.09 9.48
CA LYS A 47 -13.21 6.46 9.68
C LYS A 47 -14.10 5.32 10.21
N VAL A 48 -13.64 4.08 10.11
CA VAL A 48 -14.48 2.89 10.34
C VAL A 48 -14.02 2.08 11.54
N ASN A 49 -12.70 2.05 11.80
CA ASN A 49 -12.09 1.24 12.85
C ASN A 49 -11.55 2.07 14.00
N LYS A 50 -11.28 1.38 15.11
CA LYS A 50 -10.57 1.97 16.26
C LYS A 50 -9.21 2.52 15.82
N PRO A 51 -8.76 3.65 16.40
CA PRO A 51 -7.50 4.28 16.04
C PRO A 51 -6.29 3.34 16.18
N GLY A 52 -6.34 2.37 17.10
CA GLY A 52 -5.28 1.36 17.27
C GLY A 52 -5.10 0.42 16.07
N VAL A 53 -6.19 0.06 15.38
CA VAL A 53 -6.12 -0.79 14.16
C VAL A 53 -5.50 0.00 13.01
N THR A 54 -5.89 1.26 12.86
CA THR A 54 -5.37 2.17 11.84
C THR A 54 -3.87 2.43 12.04
N LEU A 55 -3.41 2.62 13.28
CA LEU A 55 -1.99 2.75 13.61
C LEU A 55 -1.21 1.47 13.31
N ALA A 56 -1.76 0.31 13.66
CA ALA A 56 -1.13 -0.96 13.36
C ALA A 56 -0.99 -1.18 11.84
N ILE A 57 -2.01 -0.86 11.04
CA ILE A 57 -1.94 -0.95 9.57
C ILE A 57 -0.87 0.01 9.02
N ALA A 58 -0.80 1.24 9.52
CA ALA A 58 0.22 2.22 9.13
C ALA A 58 1.64 1.73 9.45
N LEU A 59 1.81 1.01 10.57
CA LEU A 59 3.07 0.39 10.98
C LEU A 59 3.37 -0.95 10.29
N GLY A 60 2.55 -1.38 9.31
CA GLY A 60 2.78 -2.58 8.51
C GLY A 60 1.92 -3.79 8.84
N ALA A 61 0.98 -3.68 9.78
CA ALA A 61 0.01 -4.74 10.07
C ALA A 61 -1.16 -4.77 9.06
N MET A 62 -0.88 -4.52 7.77
CA MET A 62 -1.85 -4.64 6.68
C MET A 62 -2.46 -6.05 6.58
N LYS A 63 -1.74 -7.06 7.07
CA LYS A 63 -2.23 -8.44 7.23
C LYS A 63 -3.55 -8.53 8.00
N MET A 64 -3.83 -7.60 8.91
CA MET A 64 -5.09 -7.58 9.65
C MET A 64 -6.32 -7.32 8.76
N MET A 65 -6.14 -6.66 7.61
CA MET A 65 -7.21 -6.45 6.63
C MET A 65 -7.31 -7.56 5.58
N MET A 66 -6.47 -8.61 5.66
CA MET A 66 -6.49 -9.72 4.72
C MET A 66 -7.82 -10.51 4.70
N PRO A 67 -8.44 -10.85 5.85
CA PRO A 67 -9.74 -11.54 5.85
C PRO A 67 -10.83 -10.73 5.14
N ASN A 68 -10.76 -9.43 5.31
CA ASN A 68 -11.70 -8.48 4.74
C ASN A 68 -11.54 -8.35 3.22
N LEU A 69 -10.29 -8.34 2.72
CA LEU A 69 -9.99 -8.40 1.29
C LEU A 69 -10.53 -9.68 0.63
N PHE A 70 -10.36 -10.84 1.27
CA PHE A 70 -10.87 -12.12 0.74
C PHE A 70 -12.40 -12.19 0.76
N ARG A 71 -13.04 -11.61 1.78
CA ARG A 71 -14.51 -11.57 1.85
C ARG A 71 -15.08 -10.64 0.79
N LYS A 72 -14.46 -9.47 0.58
CA LYS A 72 -14.93 -8.41 -0.31
C LYS A 72 -13.79 -7.92 -1.21
N PRO A 73 -13.57 -8.56 -2.38
CA PRO A 73 -12.47 -8.21 -3.28
C PRO A 73 -12.60 -6.83 -3.91
N ILE A 74 -13.75 -6.14 -3.74
CA ILE A 74 -13.95 -4.75 -4.18
C ILE A 74 -12.90 -3.79 -3.58
N ILE A 75 -12.27 -4.13 -2.44
CA ILE A 75 -11.17 -3.35 -1.85
C ILE A 75 -9.97 -3.24 -2.79
N LEU A 76 -9.74 -4.21 -3.69
CA LEU A 76 -8.66 -4.14 -4.68
C LEU A 76 -8.85 -3.01 -5.69
N VAL A 77 -10.08 -2.60 -5.99
CA VAL A 77 -10.35 -1.58 -7.00
C VAL A 77 -9.73 -0.22 -6.63
N PRO A 78 -10.00 0.38 -5.45
CA PRO A 78 -9.35 1.62 -5.05
C PRO A 78 -7.83 1.45 -4.83
N CYS A 79 -7.38 0.28 -4.36
CA CYS A 79 -5.95 0.01 -4.20
C CYS A 79 -5.21 -0.01 -5.55
N LEU A 80 -5.76 -0.69 -6.57
CA LEU A 80 -5.18 -0.74 -7.91
C LEU A 80 -5.18 0.63 -8.59
N PHE A 81 -6.28 1.37 -8.48
CA PHE A 81 -6.38 2.70 -9.07
C PHE A 81 -5.33 3.66 -8.50
N THR A 82 -5.18 3.67 -7.16
CA THR A 82 -4.17 4.51 -6.50
C THR A 82 -2.75 4.03 -6.75
N ALA A 83 -2.53 2.71 -6.84
CA ALA A 83 -1.24 2.15 -7.23
C ALA A 83 -0.82 2.61 -8.63
N ILE A 84 -1.73 2.55 -9.62
CA ILE A 84 -1.48 3.02 -10.99
C ILE A 84 -1.12 4.51 -11.01
N ILE A 85 -1.89 5.34 -10.30
CA ILE A 85 -1.61 6.79 -10.21
C ILE A 85 -0.25 7.04 -9.54
N SER A 86 0.06 6.30 -8.47
CA SER A 86 1.32 6.44 -7.74
C SER A 86 2.54 5.96 -8.53
N ALA A 87 2.35 5.11 -9.55
CA ALA A 87 3.42 4.62 -10.41
C ALA A 87 3.89 5.69 -11.43
N ILE A 88 3.03 6.65 -11.81
CA ILE A 88 3.35 7.72 -12.77
C ILE A 88 4.56 8.56 -12.31
N PRO A 89 4.59 9.12 -11.09
CA PRO A 89 5.75 9.88 -10.62
C PRO A 89 6.99 9.01 -10.40
N VAL A 90 6.84 7.72 -10.11
CA VAL A 90 8.00 6.83 -10.02
C VAL A 90 8.71 6.70 -11.36
N ALA A 91 7.94 6.56 -12.45
CA ALA A 91 8.48 6.52 -13.80
C ALA A 91 9.07 7.88 -14.22
N LEU A 92 8.45 9.00 -13.82
CA LEU A 92 8.93 10.35 -14.18
C LEU A 92 10.18 10.78 -13.40
N PHE A 93 10.24 10.48 -12.11
CA PHE A 93 11.37 10.87 -11.23
C PHE A 93 12.43 9.77 -11.09
N SER A 94 12.28 8.64 -11.80
CA SER A 94 13.19 7.49 -11.74
C SER A 94 13.47 7.02 -10.31
N VAL A 95 12.43 6.96 -9.48
CA VAL A 95 12.55 6.58 -8.07
C VAL A 95 13.07 5.15 -7.99
N SER A 96 14.32 4.99 -7.58
CA SER A 96 15.00 3.70 -7.54
C SER A 96 15.01 3.11 -6.13
N GLY A 97 15.13 1.78 -6.03
CA GLY A 97 15.19 1.08 -4.75
C GLY A 97 15.91 -0.26 -4.87
N THR A 98 16.00 -0.97 -3.75
CA THR A 98 16.62 -2.30 -3.66
C THR A 98 15.54 -3.39 -3.65
N PRO A 99 15.88 -4.65 -4.00
CA PRO A 99 14.92 -5.78 -3.94
C PRO A 99 14.29 -5.96 -2.56
N ALA A 100 15.03 -5.64 -1.49
CA ALA A 100 14.54 -5.68 -0.12
C ALA A 100 13.47 -4.60 0.16
N SER A 101 13.60 -3.42 -0.44
CA SER A 101 12.66 -2.30 -0.25
C SER A 101 11.34 -2.44 -1.01
N ALA A 102 11.33 -3.23 -2.09
CA ALA A 102 10.17 -3.42 -2.98
C ALA A 102 8.91 -3.92 -2.25
N GLY A 103 9.07 -4.69 -1.17
CA GLY A 103 7.95 -5.30 -0.45
C GLY A 103 7.47 -4.56 0.81
N PHE A 104 8.25 -3.60 1.33
CA PHE A 104 7.92 -2.87 2.57
C PHE A 104 7.18 -1.55 2.33
N GLY A 105 7.39 -0.91 1.17
CA GLY A 105 6.83 0.40 0.89
C GLY A 105 7.25 1.44 1.93
N LEU A 106 6.28 2.15 2.53
CA LEU A 106 6.52 3.17 3.56
C LEU A 106 6.75 2.59 4.97
N VAL A 107 6.49 1.31 5.17
CA VAL A 107 6.56 0.68 6.49
C VAL A 107 8.00 0.72 6.99
N GLY A 108 8.21 1.32 8.17
CA GLY A 108 9.54 1.44 8.78
C GLY A 108 10.53 2.32 8.00
N LEU A 109 10.04 3.19 7.10
CA LEU A 109 10.87 4.06 6.25
C LEU A 109 11.86 3.32 5.32
N VAL A 110 11.69 2.01 5.12
CA VAL A 110 12.62 1.18 4.33
C VAL A 110 12.65 1.60 2.85
N GLY A 111 11.49 1.91 2.26
CA GLY A 111 11.39 2.42 0.89
C GLY A 111 12.07 3.78 0.69
N PRO A 112 11.70 4.81 1.47
CA PRO A 112 12.37 6.11 1.49
C PRO A 112 13.90 6.03 1.66
N LEU A 113 14.37 5.23 2.62
CA LEU A 113 15.81 5.09 2.86
C LEU A 113 16.53 4.44 1.68
N ALA A 114 15.93 3.44 1.04
CA ALA A 114 16.51 2.81 -0.15
C ALA A 114 16.55 3.75 -1.37
N SER A 115 15.56 4.62 -1.55
CA SER A 115 15.58 5.62 -2.63
C SER A 115 16.56 6.77 -2.36
N LEU A 116 16.81 7.10 -1.10
CA LEU A 116 17.86 8.03 -0.71
C LEU A 116 19.26 7.49 -1.04
N ASP A 117 19.49 6.22 -0.68
CA ASP A 117 20.75 5.54 -0.98
C ASP A 117 20.99 5.39 -2.49
N ALA A 118 19.91 5.28 -3.28
CA ALA A 118 19.95 5.29 -4.73
C ALA A 118 20.23 6.68 -5.36
N GLY A 119 20.45 7.73 -4.56
CA GLY A 119 20.84 9.06 -5.03
C GLY A 119 19.67 10.03 -5.29
N LEU A 120 18.45 9.70 -4.88
CA LEU A 120 17.31 10.60 -5.01
C LEU A 120 17.37 11.71 -3.96
N SER A 121 17.14 12.97 -4.34
CA SER A 121 17.13 14.09 -3.40
C SER A 121 16.03 13.93 -2.34
N ILE A 122 16.34 14.19 -1.05
CA ILE A 122 15.38 14.14 0.09
C ILE A 122 14.04 14.84 -0.24
N ILE A 123 14.10 15.98 -0.93
CA ILE A 123 12.94 16.81 -1.27
C ILE A 123 12.03 16.12 -2.30
N LEU A 124 12.61 15.59 -3.39
CA LEU A 124 11.89 14.81 -4.40
C LEU A 124 11.32 13.53 -3.82
N LEU A 125 12.07 12.92 -2.88
CA LEU A 125 11.61 11.75 -2.17
C LEU A 125 10.35 12.05 -1.35
N LEU A 126 10.38 13.08 -0.49
CA LEU A 126 9.24 13.46 0.34
C LEU A 126 8.00 13.82 -0.49
N ILE A 127 8.20 14.52 -1.61
CA ILE A 127 7.11 14.86 -2.52
C ILE A 127 6.54 13.60 -3.17
N SER A 128 7.39 12.73 -3.72
CA SER A 128 6.94 11.53 -4.43
C SER A 128 6.34 10.48 -3.49
N TRP A 129 6.89 10.29 -2.29
CA TRP A 129 6.47 9.23 -1.36
C TRP A 129 5.39 9.64 -0.37
N PHE A 130 5.18 10.93 -0.13
CA PHE A 130 4.15 11.42 0.80
C PHE A 130 3.04 12.16 0.07
N VAL A 131 3.37 13.17 -0.74
CA VAL A 131 2.36 14.02 -1.38
C VAL A 131 1.55 13.24 -2.42
N VAL A 132 2.23 12.51 -3.31
CA VAL A 132 1.54 11.74 -4.37
C VAL A 132 0.60 10.68 -3.81
N PRO A 133 1.01 9.73 -2.95
CA PRO A 133 0.10 8.69 -2.49
C PRO A 133 -1.01 9.23 -1.60
N ILE A 134 -0.80 10.34 -0.87
CA ILE A 134 -1.87 11.01 -0.12
C ILE A 134 -2.91 11.61 -1.07
N VAL A 135 -2.46 12.34 -2.10
CA VAL A 135 -3.37 12.93 -3.11
C VAL A 135 -4.10 11.83 -3.88
N ALA A 136 -3.38 10.80 -4.33
CA ALA A 136 -3.96 9.65 -5.02
C ALA A 136 -4.98 8.93 -4.15
N ALA A 137 -4.67 8.70 -2.86
CA ALA A 137 -5.60 8.08 -1.91
C ALA A 137 -6.87 8.92 -1.72
N PHE A 138 -6.75 10.25 -1.60
CA PHE A 138 -7.89 11.15 -1.47
C PHE A 138 -8.75 11.18 -2.74
N VAL A 139 -8.12 11.28 -3.92
CA VAL A 139 -8.82 11.29 -5.21
C VAL A 139 -9.51 9.95 -5.45
N GLY A 140 -8.82 8.83 -5.21
CA GLY A 140 -9.39 7.48 -5.28
C GLY A 140 -10.56 7.30 -4.30
N GLN A 141 -10.41 7.77 -3.06
CA GLN A 141 -11.51 7.78 -2.08
C GLN A 141 -12.73 8.51 -2.60
N ILE A 142 -12.56 9.73 -3.12
CA ILE A 142 -13.66 10.58 -3.58
C ILE A 142 -14.31 9.98 -4.82
N LEU A 143 -13.52 9.46 -5.76
CA LEU A 143 -14.02 8.87 -6.99
C LEU A 143 -14.85 7.61 -6.72
N PHE A 144 -14.36 6.69 -5.88
CA PHE A 144 -15.05 5.43 -5.60
C PHE A 144 -16.20 5.57 -4.59
N GLU A 145 -16.09 6.46 -3.60
CA GLU A 145 -17.15 6.67 -2.60
C GLU A 145 -18.24 7.62 -3.09
N LYS A 146 -17.89 8.79 -3.66
CA LYS A 146 -18.88 9.82 -4.03
C LYS A 146 -19.43 9.67 -5.45
N ILE A 147 -18.60 9.27 -6.42
CA ILE A 147 -19.00 9.23 -7.84
C ILE A 147 -19.54 7.86 -8.24
N LEU A 148 -18.87 6.77 -7.83
CA LEU A 148 -19.23 5.41 -8.26
C LEU A 148 -20.21 4.67 -7.33
N LYS A 149 -20.43 5.14 -6.08
CA LYS A 149 -21.32 4.50 -5.07
C LYS A 149 -21.16 2.97 -4.99
N LEU A 150 -19.97 2.46 -5.30
CA LEU A 150 -19.80 1.04 -5.57
C LEU A 150 -19.73 0.20 -4.30
N TYR A 151 -19.40 0.81 -3.15
CA TYR A 151 -19.21 0.11 -1.88
C TYR A 151 -19.34 1.05 -0.68
N ASP A 152 -19.95 0.56 0.40
CA ASP A 152 -20.29 1.36 1.59
C ASP A 152 -19.23 1.19 2.67
N ARG A 153 -18.39 2.21 2.93
CA ARG A 153 -17.12 2.12 3.72
C ARG A 153 -17.24 1.32 5.01
N LYS A 154 -18.39 1.36 5.68
CA LYS A 154 -18.66 0.62 6.91
C LYS A 154 -18.69 -0.89 6.69
N ASP A 155 -19.42 -1.39 5.69
CA ASP A 155 -19.50 -2.82 5.37
C ASP A 155 -18.20 -3.40 4.81
N VAL A 156 -17.37 -2.54 4.21
CA VAL A 156 -16.14 -2.94 3.51
C VAL A 156 -14.95 -2.99 4.40
N PHE A 157 -14.75 -2.01 5.29
CA PHE A 157 -13.46 -1.79 5.95
C PHE A 157 -13.56 -1.97 7.46
N GLU A 158 -14.74 -2.32 7.99
CA GLU A 158 -14.90 -2.67 9.39
C GLU A 158 -14.06 -3.91 9.72
N PHE A 159 -13.21 -3.74 10.72
CA PHE A 159 -12.39 -4.78 11.27
C PHE A 159 -13.29 -5.69 12.11
N LEU A 160 -13.74 -6.78 11.48
CA LEU A 160 -14.40 -7.90 12.14
C LEU A 160 -13.36 -8.59 13.02
N GLY A 161 -13.30 -8.17 14.28
CA GLY A 161 -12.43 -8.76 15.31
C GLY A 161 -12.72 -10.23 15.55
#